data_AF-A0A7C1YS98-F1
#
_entry.id   AF-A0A7C1YS98-F1
#
_cell.length_a   1.000
_cell.length_b   1.000
_cell.length_c   1.000
_cell.angle_alpha   90.00
_cell.angle_beta   90.00
_cell.angle_gamma   90.00
#
_symmetry.space_group_name_H-M   'P 1'
#
loop_
_entity.id
_entity.type
_entity.pdbx_description
1 polymer ?
#
loop_
_entity_poly.entity_id
_entity_poly.type
_entity_poly.pdbx_seq_one_letter_code
_entity_poly.pdbx_strand_id
1 'polypeptide(L)' 'MENQQKPVPGKYYVNLTGQLIKVRYLIYSHGEISLILLEYQDGHQISVDCQEWNWLDLKHYTDWFLDNRKSADSGLEV' A
#
# COMPACT_ATOMS: atom_id res chain seq x y z
N MET A 1 -10.16 4.59 -14.48
CA MET A 1 -9.06 4.04 -13.65
C MET A 1 -8.57 5.20 -12.79
N GLU A 2 -9.11 5.41 -11.59
CA GLU A 2 -8.99 6.72 -10.92
C GLU A 2 -8.67 6.65 -9.42
N ASN A 3 -8.15 5.51 -8.92
CA ASN A 3 -7.83 5.35 -7.49
C ASN A 3 -6.50 4.60 -7.26
N GLN A 4 -5.45 4.92 -8.02
CA GLN A 4 -4.11 4.41 -7.72
C GLN A 4 -3.45 5.30 -6.66
N GLN A 5 -3.15 4.71 -5.50
CA GLN A 5 -2.53 5.42 -4.38
C GLN A 5 -1.08 5.75 -4.71
N LYS A 6 -0.67 7.00 -4.46
CA LYS A 6 0.73 7.41 -4.63
C LYS A 6 1.59 6.77 -3.53
N PRO A 7 2.82 6.32 -3.83
CA PRO A 7 3.73 5.82 -2.82
C PRO A 7 4.23 6.98 -1.95
N VAL A 8 4.08 6.85 -0.63
CA VAL A 8 4.50 7.89 0.33
C VAL A 8 5.40 7.25 1.39
N PRO A 9 6.68 7.67 1.49
CA PRO A 9 7.59 7.19 2.53
C PRO A 9 6.99 7.28 3.94
N GLY A 10 7.23 6.23 4.72
CA GLY A 10 6.72 6.10 6.09
C GLY A 10 5.24 5.68 6.20
N LYS A 11 4.48 5.66 5.10
CA LYS A 11 3.10 5.16 5.10
C LYS A 11 3.05 3.64 4.95
N TYR A 12 1.99 3.08 5.52
CA TYR A 12 1.66 1.67 5.40
C TYR A 12 0.48 1.49 4.45
N TYR A 13 0.59 0.42 3.66
CA TYR A 13 -0.36 -0.02 2.67
C TYR A 13 -0.68 -1.49 2.90
N VAL A 14 -1.82 -1.92 2.39
CA VAL A 14 -2.28 -3.31 2.45
C VAL A 14 -2.54 -3.75 1.02
N ASN A 15 -1.98 -4.90 0.62
CA ASN A 15 -2.28 -5.52 -0.66
C ASN A 15 -3.55 -6.37 -0.58
N LEU A 16 -3.97 -6.95 -1.72
CA LEU A 16 -5.17 -7.78 -1.80
C LEU A 16 -5.16 -9.02 -0.88
N THR A 17 -3.99 -9.51 -0.48
CA THR A 17 -3.88 -10.66 0.43
C THR A 17 -3.90 -10.26 1.91
N GLY A 18 -4.03 -8.96 2.21
CA GLY A 18 -4.06 -8.44 3.58
C GLY A 18 -2.68 -8.21 4.19
N GLN A 19 -1.60 -8.38 3.41
CA GLN A 19 -0.24 -8.16 3.91
C GLN A 19 0.05 -6.67 4.04
N LEU A 20 0.62 -6.29 5.19
CA LEU A 20 1.03 -4.92 5.47
C LEU A 20 2.40 -4.65 4.86
N ILE A 21 2.50 -3.57 4.11
CA ILE A 21 3.71 -3.14 3.39
C ILE A 21 3.99 -1.69 3.74
N LYS A 22 5.24 -1.37 4.07
CA LYS A 22 5.68 -0.01 4.34
C LYS A 22 6.51 0.53 3.18
N VAL A 23 6.22 1.75 2.74
CA VAL A 23 7.14 2.46 1.84
C VAL A 23 8.29 3.03 2.68
N ARG A 24 9.52 2.60 2.40
CA ARG A 24 10.72 3.05 3.11
C ARG A 24 11.28 4.33 2.50
N TYR A 25 11.57 4.29 1.20
CA TYR A 25 12.17 5.41 0.48
C TYR A 25 11.72 5.42 -0.98
N LEU A 26 11.81 6.59 -1.60
CA LEU A 26 11.67 6.80 -3.03
C LEU A 26 13.02 7.24 -3.58
N ILE A 27 13.43 6.63 -4.69
CA ILE A 27 14.59 7.06 -5.45
C ILE A 27 14.06 7.83 -6.65
N TYR A 28 14.62 9.02 -6.87
CA TYR A 28 14.28 9.86 -8.00
C TYR A 28 15.41 9.88 -9.03
N SER A 29 15.05 9.82 -10.30
CA SER A 29 15.94 10.02 -11.43
C SER A 29 15.30 11.00 -12.40
N HIS A 30 16.04 12.02 -12.81
CA HIS A 30 15.54 13.09 -13.69
C HIS A 30 14.23 13.76 -13.20
N GLY A 31 14.03 13.85 -11.88
CA GLY A 31 12.84 14.46 -11.28
C GLY A 31 11.63 13.53 -11.15
N GLU A 32 11.70 12.31 -11.68
CA GLU A 32 10.64 11.30 -11.61
C GLU A 32 11.02 10.17 -10.64
N ILE A 33 10.01 9.50 -10.07
CA ILE A 33 10.25 8.32 -9.22
C ILE A 33 10.79 7.19 -10.10
N SER A 34 12.02 6.74 -9.84
CA SER A 34 12.62 5.61 -10.54
C SER A 34 12.43 4.30 -9.79
N LEU A 35 12.50 4.31 -8.45
CA LEU A 35 12.32 3.13 -7.62
C LEU A 35 11.63 3.47 -6.30
N ILE A 36 10.87 2.50 -5.81
CA ILE A 36 10.14 2.53 -4.55
C ILE A 36 10.64 1.36 -3.71
N LEU A 37 11.22 1.64 -2.54
CA LEU A 37 11.65 0.60 -1.61
C LEU A 37 10.51 0.25 -0.67
N LEU A 38 10.11 -1.01 -0.68
CA LEU A 38 9.06 -1.59 0.16
C LEU A 38 9.66 -2.48 1.24
N GLU A 39 9.06 -2.48 2.43
CA GLU A 39 9.42 -3.34 3.55
C GLU A 39 8.15 -4.06 4.04
N TYR A 40 8.20 -5.39 4.05
CA TYR A 40 7.17 -6.27 4.61
C TYR A 40 7.34 -6.40 6.13
N GLN A 41 6.33 -6.94 6.81
CA GLN A 41 6.33 -7.09 8.28
C GLN A 41 7.42 -8.00 8.82
N ASP A 42 7.89 -8.96 8.02
CA ASP A 42 9.01 -9.85 8.35
C ASP A 42 10.38 -9.19 8.15
N GLY A 43 10.41 -7.93 7.70
CA GLY A 43 11.62 -7.17 7.40
C GLY A 43 12.17 -7.43 6.00
N HIS A 44 11.54 -8.28 5.18
CA HIS A 44 11.93 -8.47 3.79
C HIS A 44 11.73 -7.17 3.01
N GLN A 45 12.73 -6.81 2.19
CA GLN A 45 12.70 -5.59 1.39
C GLN A 45 12.73 -5.91 -0.10
N ILE A 46 11.88 -5.22 -0.87
CA ILE A 46 11.87 -5.28 -2.33
C ILE A 46 11.92 -3.87 -2.88
N SER A 47 12.59 -3.72 -4.03
CA SER A 47 12.53 -2.49 -4.82
C SER A 47 11.62 -2.74 -6.01
N VAL A 48 10.68 -1.82 -6.24
CA VAL A 48 9.77 -1.87 -7.39
C VAL A 48 9.80 -0.55 -8.14
N ASP A 49 9.55 -0.58 -9.44
CA ASP A 49 9.32 0.64 -10.21
C ASP A 49 7.86 1.13 -10.10
N CYS A 50 7.55 2.24 -10.79
CA CYS A 50 6.21 2.81 -10.78
C CYS A 50 5.15 1.90 -11.44
N GLN A 51 5.54 1.10 -12.44
CA GLN A 51 4.64 0.18 -13.12
C GLN A 51 4.30 -1.02 -12.21
N GLU A 52 5.30 -1.61 -11.59
CA GLU A 52 5.16 -2.69 -10.62
C GLU A 52 4.35 -2.24 -9.40
N TRP A 53 4.59 -1.03 -8.88
CA TRP A 53 3.77 -0.43 -7.81
C TRP A 53 2.28 -0.41 -8.16
N ASN A 54 1.94 -0.05 -9.39
CA ASN A 54 0.56 -0.01 -9.87
C ASN A 54 -0.09 -1.39 -9.96
N TRP A 55 0.69 -2.47 -10.04
CA TRP A 55 0.21 -3.85 -10.07
C TRP A 55 -0.02 -4.44 -8.68
N LEU A 56 0.51 -3.83 -7.62
CA LEU A 56 0.37 -4.34 -6.25
C LEU A 56 -1.04 -4.13 -5.65
N ASP A 57 -1.90 -3.35 -6.30
CA ASP A 57 -3.28 -3.03 -5.90
C ASP A 57 -3.39 -2.70 -4.39
N LEU A 58 -2.69 -1.63 -4.03
CA LEU A 58 -2.47 -1.23 -2.64
C LEU A 58 -3.54 -0.24 -2.17
N LYS A 59 -4.06 -0.49 -0.96
CA LYS A 59 -4.89 0.46 -0.20
C LYS A 59 -4.13 1.03 0.97
N HIS A 60 -4.41 2.27 1.35
CA HIS A 60 -3.91 2.79 2.63
C HIS A 60 -4.44 1.94 3.77
N TYR A 61 -3.57 1.62 4.73
CA TYR A 61 -3.97 0.79 5.88
C TYR A 61 -5.15 1.38 6.65
N THR A 62 -5.20 2.70 6.83
CA THR A 62 -6.31 3.37 7.53
C THR A 62 -7.65 3.16 6.80
N ASP A 63 -7.66 3.29 5.48
CA ASP A 63 -8.87 3.10 4.68
C ASP A 63 -9.32 1.64 4.72
N TRP A 64 -8.38 0.71 4.54
CA TRP A 64 -8.63 -0.73 4.67
C TRP A 64 -9.20 -1.07 6.06
N PHE A 65 -8.63 -0.52 7.13
CA PHE A 65 -9.07 -0.79 8.49
C PHE A 65 -10.52 -0.31 8.72
N LEU A 66 -10.86 0.88 8.24
CA LEU A 66 -12.20 1.45 8.37
C LEU A 66 -13.24 0.67 7.55
N ASP A 67 -12.90 0.24 6.35
CA ASP A 67 -13.79 -0.56 5.49
C ASP A 67 -14.14 -1.90 6.16
N ASN A 68 -13.13 -2.62 6.67
CA ASN A 68 -13.34 -3.91 7.34
C ASN A 68 -14.16 -3.77 8.63
N ARG A 69 -14.02 -2.66 9.35
CA ARG A 69 -14.81 -2.42 10.57
C ARG A 69 -16.29 -2.16 10.26
N LYS A 70 -16.57 -1.40 9.21
CA LYS A 70 -17.96 -1.16 8.77
C LYS A 70 -18.64 -2.45 8.35
N SER A 71 -17.95 -3.32 7.60
CA SER A 71 -18.50 -4.63 7.22
C SER A 71 -18.78 -5.56 8.41
N ALA A 72 -17.98 -5.47 9.48
CA ALA A 72 -18.21 -6.23 10.70
C ALA A 72 -19.39 -5.69 11.52
N ASP A 73 -19.52 -4.37 11.63
CA ASP A 73 -20.61 -3.71 12.38
C ASP A 73 -21.98 -3.92 11.68
N SER A 74 -22.03 -4.06 10.34
CA SER A 74 -23.26 -4.36 9.58
C SER A 74 -23.76 -5.80 9.69
N GLY A 75 -22.99 -6.72 10.31
CA GLY A 75 -23.38 -8.12 10.51
C GLY A 75 -24.14 -8.41 11.79
N LEU A 76 -24.44 -7.39 12.61
CA LEU A 76 -25.06 -7.53 13.94
C LEU A 76 -26.50 -7.03 14.03
N GLU A 77 -27.14 -6.66 12.91
CA GLU A 77 -28.57 -6.37 12.88
C GLU A 77 -29.37 -7.67 12.65
N VAL A 78 -29.66 -8.39 13.74
CA VAL A 78 -30.72 -9.43 13.84
C VAL A 78 -31.65 -9.11 14.99
#